data_AF-A0A0T6Y709-F1
#
_entry.id   AF-A0A0T6Y709-F1
#
_cell.length_a   1.000
_cell.length_b   1.000
_cell.length_c   1.000
_cell.angle_alpha   90.00
_cell.angle_beta   90.00
_cell.angle_gamma   90.00
#
_symmetry.space_group_name_H-M   'P 1'
#
loop_
_entity.id
_entity.type
_entity.pdbx_description
1 polymer ?
#
loop_
_entity_poly.entity_id
_entity_poly.type
_entity_poly.pdbx_seq_one_letter_code
_entity_poly.pdbx_strand_id
1 'polypeptide(L)' 'MWLELTSEDGQPIFVNMDNATDFYDGMGDAHRAIIQLAIDGGRVVYVKERARDIMNMIVEEQRRLAGLPQTVR' A
#
# COMPACT_ATOMS: atom_id res chain seq x y z
N MET A 1 6.84 -4.44 8.19
CA MET A 1 5.55 -5.03 7.85
C MET A 1 5.49 -5.13 6.34
N TRP A 2 5.24 -6.30 5.76
CA TRP A 2 5.23 -6.47 4.31
C TRP A 2 3.79 -6.52 3.77
N LEU A 3 3.50 -5.71 2.76
CA LEU A 3 2.25 -5.79 2.01
C LEU A 3 2.53 -6.20 0.56
N GLU A 4 1.69 -7.08 0.03
CA GLU A 4 1.61 -7.38 -1.39
C GLU A 4 0.67 -6.37 -2.06
N LEU A 5 1.17 -5.62 -3.03
CA LEU A 5 0.45 -4.58 -3.75
C LEU A 5 0.56 -4.83 -5.26
N THR A 6 -0.27 -4.16 -6.04
CA THR A 6 -0.34 -4.33 -7.49
C THR A 6 0.32 -3.15 -8.18
N SER A 7 1.40 -3.39 -8.92
CA SER A 7 2.06 -2.37 -9.74
C SER A 7 1.14 -1.81 -10.85
N GLU A 8 1.55 -0.70 -11.46
CA GLU A 8 0.88 -0.11 -12.63
C GLU A 8 0.67 -1.13 -13.78
N ASP A 9 1.62 -2.04 -13.98
CA ASP A 9 1.56 -3.09 -14.98
C ASP A 9 0.70 -4.30 -14.57
N GLY A 10 0.18 -4.33 -13.35
CA GLY A 10 -0.64 -5.43 -12.82
C GLY A 10 0.14 -6.59 -12.23
N GLN A 11 1.47 -6.46 -12.08
CA GLN A 11 2.30 -7.46 -11.42
C GLN A 11 2.30 -7.24 -9.90
N PRO A 12 2.36 -8.32 -9.09
CA PRO A 12 2.49 -8.20 -7.65
C PRO A 12 3.87 -7.62 -7.28
N ILE A 13 3.88 -6.71 -6.31
CA ILE A 13 5.09 -6.16 -5.70
C ILE A 13 4.95 -6.24 -4.18
N PHE A 14 6.04 -6.56 -3.50
CA PHE A 14 6.08 -6.61 -2.04
C PHE A 14 6.76 -5.36 -1.51
N VAL A 15 6.01 -4.57 -0.75
CA VAL A 15 6.50 -3.32 -0.16
C VAL A 15 6.67 -3.50 1.34
N ASN A 16 7.86 -3.19 1.84
CA ASN A 16 8.08 -3.07 3.28
C ASN A 16 7.53 -1.73 3.75
N MET A 17 6.38 -1.77 4.39
CA MET A 17 5.68 -0.60 4.93
C MET A 17 6.39 0.01 6.13
N ASP A 18 7.37 -0.66 6.75
CA ASP A 18 8.22 -0.03 7.78
C ASP A 18 9.15 1.02 7.17
N ASN A 19 9.41 0.93 5.86
CA ASN A 19 10.25 1.86 5.11
C ASN A 19 9.43 2.87 4.31
N ALA A 20 8.10 2.79 4.33
CA ALA A 20 7.23 3.72 3.62
C ALA A 20 7.16 5.04 4.41
N THR A 21 7.55 6.14 3.78
CA THR A 21 7.59 7.46 4.42
C THR A 21 6.39 8.33 4.09
N ASP A 22 5.80 8.15 2.92
CA ASP A 22 4.63 8.91 2.47
C ASP A 22 3.85 8.14 1.41
N PHE A 23 2.54 8.41 1.31
CA PHE A 23 1.71 7.96 0.21
C PHE A 23 0.69 9.03 -0.19
N TYR A 24 0.58 9.28 -1.50
CA TYR A 24 -0.39 10.24 -2.02
C TYR A 24 -1.12 9.69 -3.24
N ASP A 25 -2.36 10.16 -3.40
CA ASP A 25 -3.15 9.90 -4.60
C ASP A 25 -2.59 10.73 -5.74
N GLY A 26 -1.87 10.07 -6.65
CA GLY A 26 -1.40 10.71 -7.87
C GLY A 26 -2.62 11.04 -8.71
N MET A 27 -3.08 12.29 -8.69
CA MET A 27 -4.03 12.83 -9.66
C MET A 27 -3.35 12.88 -11.05
N GLY A 28 -3.08 11.70 -11.61
CA GLY A 28 -2.67 11.50 -12.99
C GLY A 28 -3.91 11.17 -13.81
N ASP A 29 -4.12 11.97 -14.84
CA ASP A 29 -5.27 12.18 -15.72
C ASP A 29 -5.85 10.92 -16.43
N ALA A 30 -6.22 9.84 -15.73
CA ALA A 30 -7.07 8.77 -16.24
C ALA A 30 -7.35 7.68 -15.20
N HIS A 31 -8.56 7.65 -14.60
CA HIS A 31 -9.32 6.44 -14.21
C HIS A 31 -8.61 5.29 -13.45
N ARG A 32 -7.38 5.47 -12.96
CA ARG A 32 -6.55 4.53 -12.23
C ARG A 32 -5.99 5.35 -11.07
N ALA A 33 -6.56 5.14 -9.88
CA ALA A 33 -5.95 5.68 -8.67
C ALA A 33 -4.58 5.02 -8.54
N ILE A 34 -3.53 5.76 -8.90
CA ILE A 34 -2.15 5.30 -8.74
C ILE A 34 -1.65 5.96 -7.48
N ILE A 35 -1.44 5.16 -6.43
CA ILE A 35 -0.80 5.65 -5.21
C ILE A 35 0.70 5.64 -5.42
N GLN A 36 1.32 6.80 -5.19
CA GLN A 36 2.76 6.89 -5.09
C GLN A 36 3.18 6.56 -3.66
N LEU A 37 4.09 5.60 -3.48
CA LEU A 37 4.70 5.23 -2.21
C LEU A 37 6.17 5.64 -2.23
N ALA A 38 6.56 6.55 -1.34
CA ALA A 38 7.95 6.87 -1.07
C ALA A 38 8.52 5.85 -0.09
N ILE A 39 9.64 5.22 -0.46
CA ILE A 39 10.35 4.22 0.34
C ILE A 39 11.74 4.77 0.66
N ASP A 40 12.25 4.45 1.86
CA ASP A 40 13.63 4.75 2.26
C ASP A 40 14.66 4.42 1.15
N GLY A 41 15.64 5.30 0.98
CA GLY A 41 16.56 5.32 -0.16
C GLY A 41 16.07 6.11 -1.39
N GLY A 42 14.98 6.87 -1.26
CA GLY A 42 14.47 7.76 -2.31
C GLY A 42 13.76 7.04 -3.46
N ARG A 43 13.44 5.75 -3.27
CA ARG A 43 12.72 4.97 -4.27
C ARG A 43 11.23 5.27 -4.17
N VAL A 44 10.65 5.55 -5.33
CA VAL A 44 9.21 5.72 -5.48
C VAL A 44 8.63 4.49 -6.18
N VAL A 45 7.53 3.95 -5.66
CA VAL A 45 6.75 2.89 -6.33
C VAL A 45 5.31 3.35 -6.56
N TYR A 46 4.72 2.88 -7.65
CA TYR A 46 3.36 3.21 -8.07
C TYR A 46 2.49 1.97 -8.01
N VAL A 47 1.35 2.06 -7.31
CA VAL A 47 0.45 0.93 -7.07
C VAL A 47 -1.00 1.26 -7.40
N LYS A 48 -1.80 0.24 -7.73
CA LYS A 48 -3.21 0.37 -8.14
C LYS A 48 -4.20 0.38 -6.98
N GLU A 49 -3.79 -0.12 -5.82
CA GLU A 49 -4.60 -0.06 -4.61
C GLU A 49 -4.87 1.39 -4.24
N ARG A 50 -6.11 1.69 -3.81
CA ARG A 50 -6.42 3.03 -3.33
C ARG A 50 -5.79 3.23 -1.95
N ALA A 51 -5.54 4.48 -1.57
CA ALA A 51 -5.01 4.82 -0.25
C ALA A 51 -5.82 4.19 0.89
N ARG A 52 -7.16 4.17 0.79
CA ARG A 52 -8.04 3.54 1.78
C ARG A 52 -7.83 2.01 1.88
N ASP A 53 -7.54 1.35 0.76
CA ASP A 53 -7.41 -0.10 0.70
C ASP A 53 -6.07 -0.49 1.33
N ILE A 54 -4.99 0.25 1.00
CA ILE A 54 -3.68 0.12 1.65
C ILE A 54 -3.79 0.34 3.16
N MET A 55 -4.50 1.38 3.61
CA MET A 55 -4.71 1.64 5.03
C MET A 55 -5.46 0.51 5.74
N ASN A 56 -6.46 -0.09 5.10
CA ASN A 56 -7.15 -1.26 5.66
C ASN A 56 -6.20 -2.44 5.80
N MET A 57 -5.39 -2.72 4.77
CA MET A 57 -4.39 -3.80 4.80
C MET A 57 -3.36 -3.60 5.92
N ILE A 58 -2.90 -2.36 6.14
CA ILE A 58 -2.03 -1.99 7.27
C ILE A 58 -2.69 -2.36 8.60
N VAL A 59 -3.95 -1.95 8.81
CA VAL A 59 -4.68 -2.20 10.06
C VAL A 59 -4.90 -3.69 10.28
N GLU A 60 -5.26 -4.43 9.24
CA GLU A 60 -5.44 -5.88 9.30
C GLU A 60 -4.14 -6.60 9.68
N GLU A 61 -3.03 -6.21 9.08
CA GLU A 61 -1.73 -6.81 9.35
C GLU A 61 -1.21 -6.45 10.75
N GLN A 62 -1.40 -5.22 11.21
CA GLN A 62 -1.10 -4.84 12.59
C GLN A 62 -1.92 -5.64 13.60
N ARG A 63 -3.20 -5.89 13.33
CA ARG A 63 -4.04 -6.76 14.17
C ARG A 63 -3.55 -8.19 14.17
N ARG A 64 -3.17 -8.71 13.00
CA ARG A 64 -2.59 -10.06 12.88
C ARG A 64 -1.31 -10.18 13.71
N LEU A 65 -0.41 -9.21 13.63
CA LEU A 65 0.84 -9.16 14.42
C LEU A 65 0.58 -9.03 15.93
N ALA A 66 -0.49 -8.35 16.33
CA ALA A 66 -0.91 -8.22 17.72
C ALA A 66 -1.72 -9.42 18.25
N GLY A 67 -2.01 -10.43 17.42
CA GLY A 67 -2.87 -11.56 17.79
C GLY A 67 -4.35 -11.18 18.00
N LEU A 68 -4.79 -10.05 17.44
CA LEU A 68 -6.16 -9.55 17.53
C LEU A 68 -7.03 -10.16 16.41
N PRO A 69 -8.34 -10.39 16.65
CA PRO A 69 -9.25 -10.90 15.62
C PRO A 69 -9.34 -9.94 14.43
N GLN A 70 -9.34 -10.49 13.21
CA GLN A 70 -9.67 -9.73 12.00
C GLN A 70 -11.16 -9.38 12.03
N THR A 71 -11.50 -8.11 11.75
CA THR A 71 -12.91 -7.73 11.60
C THR A 71 -13.28 -7.94 10.14
N VAL A 72 -14.02 -9.00 9.86
CA VAL A 72 -14.70 -9.15 8.57
C VAL A 72 -15.78 -8.07 8.52
N ARG A 73 -15.67 -7.13 7.58
CA ARG A 73 -16.72 -6.14 7.27
C ARG A 73 -17.32 -6.44 5.92
#